data_AF-A0A7H8H6Y9-F1
#
_entry.id   AF-A0A7H8H6Y9-F1
#
_cell.length_a   1.000
_cell.length_b   1.000
_cell.length_c   1.000
_cell.angle_alpha   90.00
_cell.angle_beta   90.00
_cell.angle_gamma   90.00
#
_symmetry.space_group_name_H-M   'P 1'
#
loop_
_entity.id
_entity.type
_entity.pdbx_description
1 polymer ?
#
loop_
_entity_poly.entity_id
_entity_poly.type
_entity_poly.pdbx_seq_one_letter_code
_entity_poly.pdbx_strand_id
1 'polypeptide(L)'
;MATAPVARLVAERVRQLRRRRNWSAQQLADACADAGMKTLTRGTIAKIESGVRKSVSAAEVQVLAKVLGVTPNELLAPGSRQPDRRLSLSESLRPLVDVLEQVPFLQEPAGVSLYLDLLADQLGEPLDLPEHAELRHLLYALVFACAQIPGGLRALAEVLQILNPGSSHAAEARDLAAELDVADFLAPGQREQLLTLLAGQDRRWLAALYRTAAAPYGADVHPDVDDARRLVVRLEQMNMAPGGVPPLLLFAELVAAGAEPSVAAALHEWSGTVAGRLGLGIACGRSGGERPSKRCPCRAWPTPT
;
A
#
# COMPACT_ATOMS: atom_id res chain seq x y z
N MET A 1 -15.52 -13.58 -15.25
CA MET A 1 -14.69 -14.40 -14.36
C MET A 1 -13.34 -13.72 -14.16
N ALA A 2 -13.27 -12.83 -13.18
CA ALA A 2 -12.08 -12.04 -12.85
C ALA A 2 -11.02 -12.93 -12.19
N THR A 3 -9.76 -12.79 -12.63
CA THR A 3 -8.62 -13.53 -12.09
C THR A 3 -8.15 -12.83 -10.81
N ALA A 4 -7.98 -13.58 -9.71
CA ALA A 4 -7.60 -13.01 -8.43
C ALA A 4 -6.19 -12.35 -8.49
N PRO A 5 -6.02 -11.12 -7.97
CA PRO A 5 -4.75 -10.37 -7.98
C PRO A 5 -3.57 -11.16 -7.37
N VAL A 6 -3.86 -12.09 -6.47
CA VAL A 6 -2.89 -12.93 -5.74
C VAL A 6 -2.05 -13.84 -6.65
N ALA A 7 -2.65 -14.50 -7.64
CA ALA A 7 -1.92 -15.46 -8.48
C ALA A 7 -0.82 -14.79 -9.32
N ARG A 8 -1.05 -13.53 -9.72
CA ARG A 8 -0.10 -12.72 -10.49
C ARG A 8 1.05 -12.24 -9.62
N LEU A 9 0.78 -11.84 -8.38
CA LEU A 9 1.81 -11.45 -7.40
C LEU A 9 2.76 -12.61 -7.12
N VAL A 10 2.21 -13.80 -6.84
CA VAL A 10 3.00 -15.02 -6.62
C VAL A 10 3.86 -15.34 -7.84
N ALA A 11 3.30 -15.27 -9.05
CA ALA A 11 4.02 -15.54 -10.29
C ALA A 11 5.26 -14.65 -10.48
N GLU A 12 5.10 -13.35 -10.26
CA GLU A 12 6.17 -12.36 -10.41
C GLU A 12 7.27 -12.55 -9.35
N ARG A 13 6.86 -12.80 -8.10
CA ARG A 13 7.78 -12.96 -6.98
C ARG A 13 8.59 -14.26 -7.06
N VAL A 14 7.94 -15.36 -7.44
CA VAL A 14 8.60 -16.65 -7.72
C VAL A 14 9.68 -16.48 -8.79
N ARG A 15 9.35 -15.80 -9.90
CA ARG A 15 10.30 -15.53 -10.99
C ARG A 15 11.48 -14.70 -10.53
N GLN A 16 11.23 -13.66 -9.74
CA GLN A 16 12.27 -12.77 -9.22
C GLN A 16 13.23 -13.50 -8.27
N LEU A 17 12.70 -14.22 -7.27
CA LEU A 17 13.49 -14.95 -6.29
C LEU A 17 14.32 -16.06 -6.93
N ARG A 18 13.73 -16.78 -7.90
CA ARG A 18 14.44 -17.80 -8.68
C ARG A 18 15.60 -17.20 -9.47
N ARG A 19 15.39 -16.08 -10.17
CA ARG A 19 16.44 -15.39 -10.92
C ARG A 19 17.56 -14.84 -10.04
N ARG A 20 17.23 -14.28 -8.86
CA ARG A 20 18.24 -13.80 -7.90
C ARG A 20 19.18 -14.91 -7.42
N ARG A 21 18.69 -16.15 -7.38
CA ARG A 21 19.50 -17.34 -7.05
C ARG A 21 20.17 -18.00 -8.26
N ASN A 22 20.04 -17.41 -9.45
CA ASN A 22 20.47 -18.02 -10.72
C ASN A 22 19.88 -19.41 -10.96
N TRP A 23 18.68 -19.69 -10.43
CA TRP A 23 18.01 -20.96 -10.60
C TRP A 23 17.23 -21.01 -11.91
N SER A 24 17.25 -22.16 -12.57
CA SER A 24 16.34 -22.50 -13.67
C SER A 24 14.97 -22.92 -13.13
N ALA A 25 13.94 -22.90 -13.98
CA ALA A 25 12.62 -23.42 -13.62
C ALA A 25 12.63 -24.93 -13.33
N GLN A 26 13.60 -25.68 -13.86
CA GLN A 26 13.80 -27.10 -13.56
C GLN A 26 14.34 -27.28 -12.14
N GLN A 27 15.39 -26.53 -11.76
CA GLN A 27 15.97 -26.60 -10.43
C GLN A 27 14.97 -26.22 -9.32
N LEU A 28 14.08 -25.26 -9.58
CA LEU A 28 13.00 -24.95 -8.64
C LEU A 28 11.96 -26.09 -8.54
N ALA A 29 11.66 -26.75 -9.66
CA ALA A 29 10.75 -27.90 -9.67
C ALA A 29 11.33 -29.09 -8.88
N ASP A 30 12.62 -29.38 -9.09
CA ASP A 30 13.34 -30.44 -8.40
C ASP A 30 13.34 -30.20 -6.89
N ALA A 31 13.65 -28.97 -6.47
CA ALA A 31 13.60 -28.60 -5.05
C ALA A 31 12.19 -28.64 -4.44
N CYS A 32 11.13 -28.38 -5.23
CA CYS A 32 9.74 -28.56 -4.78
C CYS A 32 9.36 -30.04 -4.66
N ALA A 33 9.89 -30.90 -5.54
CA ALA A 33 9.69 -32.35 -5.46
C ALA A 33 10.38 -32.93 -4.22
N ASP A 34 11.58 -32.48 -3.89
CA ASP A 34 12.33 -32.84 -2.68
C ASP A 34 11.61 -32.38 -1.40
N ALA A 35 10.92 -31.24 -1.47
CA ALA A 35 10.06 -30.74 -0.38
C ALA A 35 8.71 -31.47 -0.25
N GLY A 36 8.48 -32.52 -1.04
CA GLY A 36 7.29 -33.38 -0.99
C GLY A 36 6.18 -33.03 -1.98
N MET A 37 6.37 -32.03 -2.86
CA MET A 37 5.34 -31.61 -3.81
C MET A 37 5.74 -31.83 -5.27
N LYS A 38 5.48 -33.05 -5.75
CA LYS A 38 5.77 -33.51 -7.12
C LYS A 38 4.88 -32.86 -8.20
N THR A 39 3.81 -32.16 -7.82
CA THR A 39 2.88 -31.48 -8.76
C THR A 39 3.44 -30.17 -9.31
N LEU A 40 4.40 -29.54 -8.61
CA LEU A 40 5.12 -28.33 -9.06
C LEU A 40 6.23 -28.66 -10.06
N THR A 41 5.85 -29.28 -11.18
CA THR A 41 6.77 -29.59 -12.27
C THR A 41 7.32 -28.31 -12.94
N ARG A 42 8.40 -28.42 -13.71
CA ARG A 42 8.94 -27.33 -14.54
C ARG A 42 7.85 -26.65 -15.39
N GLY A 43 6.94 -27.44 -15.96
CA GLY A 43 5.81 -26.94 -16.76
C GLY A 43 4.77 -26.20 -15.92
N THR A 44 4.50 -26.66 -14.70
CA THR A 44 3.61 -25.98 -13.74
C THR A 44 4.21 -24.63 -13.31
N ILE A 45 5.50 -24.58 -12.99
CA ILE A 45 6.20 -23.34 -12.63
C ILE A 45 6.17 -22.35 -13.78
N ALA A 46 6.45 -22.79 -15.02
CA ALA A 46 6.39 -21.92 -16.18
C ALA A 46 4.98 -21.33 -16.41
N LYS A 47 3.93 -22.14 -16.24
CA LYS A 47 2.53 -21.67 -16.33
C LYS A 47 2.14 -20.70 -15.21
N ILE A 48 2.70 -20.86 -14.02
CA ILE A 48 2.54 -19.90 -12.91
C ILE A 48 3.26 -18.59 -13.29
N GLU A 49 4.55 -18.63 -13.60
CA GLU A 49 5.37 -17.42 -13.90
C GLU A 49 4.87 -16.62 -15.11
N SER A 50 4.25 -17.27 -16.09
CA SER A 50 3.66 -16.62 -17.27
C SER A 50 2.24 -16.09 -17.03
N GLY A 51 1.62 -16.40 -15.89
CA GLY A 51 0.23 -16.03 -15.59
C GLY A 51 -0.82 -16.81 -16.41
N VAL A 52 -0.40 -17.84 -17.17
CA VAL A 52 -1.33 -18.75 -17.87
C VAL A 52 -2.21 -19.49 -16.87
N ARG A 53 -1.66 -19.81 -15.69
CA ARG A 53 -2.42 -20.36 -14.58
C ARG A 53 -3.01 -19.24 -13.73
N LYS A 54 -4.33 -19.20 -13.67
CA LYS A 54 -5.12 -18.16 -12.97
C LYS A 54 -5.21 -18.32 -11.46
N SER A 55 -4.74 -19.44 -10.92
CA SER A 55 -4.77 -19.73 -9.48
C SER A 55 -3.52 -20.50 -9.05
N VAL A 56 -3.07 -20.21 -7.84
CA VAL A 56 -2.02 -20.94 -7.12
C VAL A 56 -2.62 -21.32 -5.78
N SER A 57 -2.54 -22.61 -5.41
CA SER A 57 -3.15 -23.07 -4.15
C SER A 57 -2.33 -22.64 -2.94
N ALA A 58 -2.95 -22.57 -1.76
CA ALA A 58 -2.24 -22.24 -0.53
C ALA A 58 -1.10 -23.23 -0.23
N ALA A 59 -1.29 -24.52 -0.53
CA ALA A 59 -0.25 -25.54 -0.41
C ALA A 59 0.93 -25.25 -1.36
N GLU A 60 0.65 -24.85 -2.61
CA GLU A 60 1.66 -24.43 -3.60
C GLU A 60 2.46 -23.23 -3.11
N VAL A 61 1.80 -22.22 -2.55
CA VAL A 61 2.46 -21.04 -1.98
C VAL A 61 3.38 -21.42 -0.81
N GLN A 62 2.94 -22.30 0.09
CA GLN A 62 3.73 -22.73 1.25
C GLN A 62 5.02 -23.44 0.84
N VAL A 63 4.95 -24.38 -0.11
CA VAL A 63 6.13 -25.12 -0.57
C VAL A 63 7.07 -24.21 -1.36
N LEU A 64 6.54 -23.35 -2.23
CA LEU A 64 7.37 -22.38 -2.95
C LEU A 64 8.09 -21.45 -1.99
N ALA A 65 7.41 -20.97 -0.94
CA ALA A 65 8.01 -20.12 0.08
C ALA A 65 9.14 -20.83 0.82
N LYS A 66 8.87 -22.06 1.29
CA LYS A 66 9.86 -22.92 1.97
C LYS A 66 11.10 -23.16 1.11
N VAL A 67 10.91 -23.58 -0.15
CA VAL A 67 12.01 -23.86 -1.09
C VAL A 67 12.78 -22.59 -1.46
N LEU A 68 12.08 -21.46 -1.58
CA LEU A 68 12.68 -20.16 -1.83
C LEU A 68 13.18 -19.48 -0.55
N GLY A 69 13.21 -20.15 0.60
CA GLY A 69 13.73 -19.61 1.85
C GLY A 69 13.13 -18.25 2.24
N VAL A 70 11.85 -18.06 1.95
CA VAL A 70 11.06 -16.86 2.27
C VAL A 70 9.80 -17.30 3.01
N THR A 71 9.14 -16.39 3.70
CA THR A 71 7.82 -16.68 4.26
C THR A 71 6.74 -16.67 3.17
N PRO A 72 5.61 -17.39 3.34
CA PRO A 72 4.47 -17.28 2.42
C PRO A 72 4.01 -15.84 2.20
N ASN A 73 4.12 -14.99 3.23
CA ASN A 73 3.79 -13.57 3.15
C ASN A 73 4.78 -12.78 2.26
N GLU A 74 6.08 -13.03 2.39
CA GLU A 74 7.12 -12.44 1.53
C GLU A 74 7.02 -12.86 0.05
N LEU A 75 6.41 -14.03 -0.21
CA LEU A 75 6.11 -14.52 -1.55
C LEU A 75 4.87 -13.84 -2.16
N LEU A 76 3.95 -13.38 -1.31
CA LEU A 76 2.73 -12.67 -1.69
C LEU A 76 2.95 -11.14 -1.77
N ALA A 77 4.04 -10.63 -1.19
CA ALA A 77 4.42 -9.23 -1.27
C ALA A 77 4.79 -8.82 -2.70
N PRO A 78 4.29 -7.67 -3.23
CA PRO A 78 4.67 -7.20 -4.55
C PRO A 78 6.17 -6.92 -4.63
N GLY A 79 6.81 -7.40 -5.71
CA GLY A 79 8.25 -7.32 -5.90
C GLY A 79 8.74 -5.89 -6.01
N SER A 80 9.37 -5.36 -4.96
CA SER A 80 9.98 -4.03 -4.99
C SER A 80 11.20 -4.00 -5.91
N ARG A 81 11.09 -3.23 -6.99
CA ARG A 81 12.23 -2.56 -7.64
C ARG A 81 11.93 -1.07 -7.63
N GLN A 82 12.33 -0.36 -6.58
CA GLN A 82 12.15 1.10 -6.52
C GLN A 82 13.34 1.79 -5.83
N PRO A 83 14.41 2.12 -6.57
CA PRO A 83 15.23 3.28 -6.26
C PRO A 83 14.50 4.62 -6.51
N ASP A 84 13.39 4.65 -7.27
CA ASP A 84 12.68 5.90 -7.63
C ASP A 84 11.72 6.45 -6.57
N ARG A 85 11.23 5.64 -5.62
CA ARG A 85 10.18 6.08 -4.67
C ARG A 85 10.68 7.06 -3.60
N ARG A 86 11.96 6.96 -3.21
CA ARG A 86 12.57 7.93 -2.28
C ARG A 86 12.78 9.29 -2.95
N LEU A 87 13.16 9.29 -4.23
CA LEU A 87 13.30 10.51 -5.03
C LEU A 87 11.94 11.18 -5.22
N SER A 88 10.89 10.41 -5.52
CA SER A 88 9.52 10.93 -5.66
C SER A 88 8.96 11.51 -4.35
N LEU A 89 9.21 10.90 -3.18
CA LEU A 89 8.78 11.46 -1.90
C LEU A 89 9.55 12.74 -1.55
N SER A 90 10.87 12.78 -1.75
CA SER A 90 11.64 14.01 -1.55
C SER A 90 11.20 15.14 -2.47
N GLU A 91 10.80 14.83 -3.70
CA GLU A 91 10.22 15.79 -4.64
C GLU A 91 8.85 16.31 -4.18
N SER A 92 8.01 15.44 -3.61
CA SER A 92 6.69 15.82 -3.08
C SER A 92 6.76 16.64 -1.78
N LEU A 93 7.75 16.39 -0.91
CA LEU A 93 7.91 17.11 0.36
C LEU A 93 8.58 18.49 0.19
N ARG A 94 9.26 18.69 -0.94
CA ARG A 94 10.03 19.92 -1.22
C ARG A 94 9.22 21.21 -1.05
N PRO A 95 7.98 21.35 -1.54
CA PRO A 95 7.21 22.58 -1.36
C PRO A 95 7.00 22.94 0.11
N LEU A 96 6.70 21.95 0.96
CA LEU A 96 6.51 22.17 2.39
C LEU A 96 7.83 22.58 3.06
N VAL A 97 8.95 21.96 2.67
CA VAL A 97 10.28 22.36 3.16
C VAL A 97 10.62 23.79 2.73
N ASP A 98 10.35 24.15 1.47
CA ASP A 98 10.63 25.49 0.92
C ASP A 98 9.80 26.57 1.66
N VAL A 99 8.58 26.25 2.14
CA VAL A 99 7.77 27.16 2.98
C VAL A 99 8.35 27.28 4.38
N LEU A 100 8.71 26.17 5.02
CA LEU A 100 9.29 26.19 6.38
C LEU A 100 10.63 26.94 6.43
N GLU A 101 11.45 26.82 5.38
CA GLU A 101 12.73 27.53 5.27
C GLU A 101 12.55 29.07 5.21
N GLN A 102 11.40 29.55 4.74
CA GLN A 102 11.06 30.98 4.67
C GLN A 102 10.49 31.53 5.98
N VAL A 103 10.23 30.69 6.98
CA VAL A 103 9.69 31.12 8.27
C VAL A 103 10.82 31.73 9.11
N PRO A 104 10.76 33.03 9.47
CA PRO A 104 11.89 33.71 10.13
C PRO A 104 12.31 33.09 11.46
N PHE A 105 11.37 32.68 12.31
CA PHE A 105 11.71 32.12 13.63
C PHE A 105 12.35 30.72 13.54
N LEU A 106 12.13 29.97 12.44
CA LEU A 106 12.80 28.68 12.20
C LEU A 106 14.25 28.85 11.75
N GLN A 107 14.69 30.06 11.44
CA GLN A 107 16.10 30.35 11.17
C GLN A 107 16.91 30.55 12.45
N GLU A 108 16.23 30.73 13.59
CA GLU A 108 16.87 30.91 14.90
C GLU A 108 16.93 29.59 15.67
N PRO A 109 18.09 29.19 16.23
CA PRO A 109 18.22 27.93 16.97
C PRO A 109 17.21 27.79 18.13
N ALA A 110 16.90 28.89 18.83
CA ALA A 110 15.91 28.90 19.90
C ALA A 110 14.48 28.67 19.37
N GLY A 111 14.15 29.22 18.19
CA GLY A 111 12.85 29.04 17.57
C GLY A 111 12.66 27.62 17.03
N VAL A 112 13.71 27.00 16.48
CA VAL A 112 13.69 25.59 16.09
C VAL A 112 13.48 24.69 17.31
N SER A 113 14.19 24.93 18.42
CA SER A 113 14.02 24.16 19.65
C SER A 113 12.58 24.21 20.16
N LEU A 114 12.02 25.42 20.30
CA LEU A 114 10.63 25.61 20.75
C LEU A 114 9.62 24.94 19.81
N TYR A 115 9.88 24.99 18.49
CA TYR A 115 9.04 24.33 17.50
C TYR A 115 9.03 22.81 17.67
N LEU A 116 10.20 22.21 17.81
CA LEU A 116 10.35 20.77 18.01
C LEU A 116 9.73 20.31 19.33
N ASP A 117 9.89 21.09 20.41
CA ASP A 117 9.32 20.79 21.72
C ASP A 117 7.78 20.76 21.67
N LEU A 118 7.16 21.79 21.08
CA LEU A 118 5.70 21.84 20.92
C LEU A 118 5.16 20.78 19.97
N LEU A 119 5.93 20.44 18.94
CA LEU A 119 5.55 19.39 18.01
C LEU A 119 5.64 18.01 18.67
N ALA A 120 6.68 17.73 19.45
CA ALA A 120 6.79 16.50 20.23
C ALA A 120 5.63 16.37 21.24
N ASP A 121 5.25 17.46 21.91
CA ASP A 121 4.09 17.50 22.81
C ASP A 121 2.78 17.16 22.07
N GLN A 122 2.55 17.76 20.89
CA GLN A 122 1.37 17.48 20.06
C GLN A 122 1.32 16.04 19.51
N LEU A 123 2.48 15.46 19.18
CA LEU A 123 2.57 14.09 18.68
C LEU A 123 2.54 13.04 19.79
N GLY A 124 2.72 13.46 21.05
CA GLY A 124 2.71 12.59 22.23
C GLY A 124 3.97 11.73 22.41
N GLU A 125 4.94 11.82 21.49
CA GLU A 125 6.24 11.12 21.55
C GLU A 125 7.36 12.00 20.98
N PRO A 126 8.61 11.87 21.46
CA PRO A 126 9.73 12.61 20.94
C PRO A 126 10.07 12.19 19.51
N LEU A 127 10.35 13.18 18.65
CA LEU A 127 10.84 12.95 17.29
C LEU A 127 12.34 12.63 17.33
N ASP A 128 12.72 11.41 16.95
CA ASP A 128 14.12 11.02 16.79
C ASP A 128 14.68 11.58 15.47
N LEU A 129 15.23 12.80 15.54
CA LEU A 129 15.80 13.51 14.39
C LEU A 129 17.33 13.43 14.44
N PRO A 130 18.01 13.12 13.32
CA PRO A 130 19.46 13.18 13.26
C PRO A 130 19.96 14.62 13.47
N GLU A 131 21.09 14.79 14.15
CA GLU A 131 21.75 16.09 14.23
C GLU A 131 22.24 16.52 12.84
N HIS A 132 21.75 17.66 12.36
CA HIS A 132 22.11 18.24 11.07
C HIS A 132 22.64 19.66 11.25
N ALA A 133 23.81 19.95 10.66
CA ALA A 133 24.44 21.27 10.72
C ALA A 133 23.73 22.33 9.86
N GLU A 134 22.95 21.90 8.87
CA GLU A 134 22.23 22.77 7.95
C GLU A 134 20.71 22.69 8.18
N LEU A 135 20.07 23.85 8.33
CA LEU A 135 18.64 23.97 8.58
C LEU A 135 17.79 23.22 7.54
N ARG A 136 18.13 23.35 6.26
CA ARG A 136 17.38 22.69 5.19
C ARG A 136 17.36 21.16 5.33
N HIS A 137 18.48 20.57 5.74
CA HIS A 137 18.58 19.11 5.98
C HIS A 137 17.76 18.69 7.20
N LEU A 138 17.76 19.50 8.26
CA LEU A 138 16.91 19.31 9.43
C LEU A 138 15.42 19.35 9.05
N LEU A 139 15.00 20.33 8.25
CA LEU A 139 13.61 20.46 7.80
C LEU A 139 13.16 19.27 6.95
N TYR A 140 14.02 18.72 6.09
CA TYR A 140 13.71 17.48 5.38
C TYR A 140 13.55 16.29 6.32
N ALA A 141 14.45 16.12 7.29
CA ALA A 141 14.36 15.04 8.27
C ALA A 141 13.07 15.16 9.10
N LEU A 142 12.73 16.37 9.52
CA LEU A 142 11.52 16.71 10.26
C LEU A 142 10.25 16.40 9.46
N VAL A 143 10.10 16.97 8.27
CA VAL A 143 8.92 16.77 7.41
C VAL A 143 8.79 15.29 7.05
N PHE A 144 9.90 14.60 6.78
CA PHE A 144 9.89 13.17 6.53
C PHE A 144 9.42 12.37 7.76
N ALA A 145 9.92 12.68 8.96
CA ALA A 145 9.48 12.02 10.19
C ALA A 145 7.99 12.25 10.44
N CYS A 146 7.49 13.48 10.28
CA CYS A 146 6.08 13.81 10.41
C CYS A 146 5.19 13.12 9.37
N ALA A 147 5.65 12.95 8.13
CA ALA A 147 4.92 12.21 7.10
C ALA A 147 4.76 10.71 7.43
N GLN A 148 5.60 10.17 8.30
CA GLN A 148 5.53 8.77 8.73
C GLN A 148 4.56 8.57 9.91
N ILE A 149 4.12 9.65 10.54
CA ILE A 149 3.19 9.65 11.68
C ILE A 149 1.80 10.07 11.18
N PRO A 150 0.72 9.31 11.47
CA PRO A 150 -0.63 9.71 11.10
C PRO A 150 -1.00 11.10 11.62
N GLY A 151 -1.37 12.03 10.74
CA GLY A 151 -1.67 13.41 11.10
C GLY A 151 -0.45 14.25 11.49
N GLY A 152 0.78 13.74 11.29
CA GLY A 152 2.00 14.43 11.71
C GLY A 152 2.29 15.69 10.90
N LEU A 153 2.00 15.69 9.58
CA LEU A 153 2.12 16.89 8.74
C LEU A 153 1.11 17.96 9.12
N ARG A 154 -0.11 17.54 9.49
CA ARG A 154 -1.12 18.43 10.05
C ARG A 154 -0.67 19.04 11.39
N ALA A 155 -0.18 18.22 12.32
CA ALA A 155 0.33 18.70 13.61
C ALA A 155 1.48 19.70 13.43
N LEU A 156 2.39 19.44 12.48
CA LEU A 156 3.46 20.35 12.07
C LEU A 156 2.89 21.72 11.65
N ALA A 157 1.90 21.73 10.76
CA ALA A 157 1.27 22.98 10.31
C ALA A 157 0.47 23.69 11.42
N GLU A 158 -0.15 22.94 12.33
CA GLU A 158 -0.89 23.48 13.48
C GLU A 158 0.05 24.17 14.48
N VAL A 159 1.19 23.56 14.83
CA VAL A 159 2.21 24.19 15.67
C VAL A 159 2.75 25.47 15.02
N LEU A 160 2.95 25.46 13.70
CA LEU A 160 3.39 26.65 12.97
C LEU A 160 2.35 27.78 13.06
N GLN A 161 1.06 27.44 12.97
CA GLN A 161 -0.04 28.39 13.13
C GLN A 161 -0.15 28.92 14.57
N ILE A 162 0.13 28.09 15.59
CA ILE A 162 0.13 28.51 17.00
C ILE A 162 1.22 29.55 17.26
N LEU A 163 2.43 29.29 16.76
CA LEU A 163 3.58 30.17 16.98
C LEU A 163 3.54 31.43 16.09
N ASN A 164 2.92 31.35 14.92
CA ASN A 164 2.87 32.45 13.96
C ASN A 164 1.45 32.68 13.40
N PRO A 165 0.50 33.13 14.24
CA PRO A 165 -0.89 33.28 13.86
C PRO A 165 -1.07 34.35 12.77
N GLY A 166 -1.78 33.98 11.69
CA GLY A 166 -2.10 34.89 10.59
C GLY A 166 -0.98 35.04 9.55
N SER A 167 0.12 34.29 9.69
CA SER A 167 1.18 34.22 8.69
C SER A 167 0.73 33.51 7.42
N SER A 168 1.11 34.05 6.25
CA SER A 168 0.91 33.40 4.96
C SER A 168 1.61 32.04 4.90
N HIS A 169 2.80 31.92 5.51
CA HIS A 169 3.56 30.67 5.57
C HIS A 169 2.84 29.59 6.38
N ALA A 170 2.15 29.98 7.46
CA ALA A 170 1.37 29.04 8.26
C ALA A 170 0.12 28.55 7.52
N ALA A 171 -0.49 29.43 6.71
CA ALA A 171 -1.61 29.04 5.84
C ALA A 171 -1.15 28.11 4.70
N GLU A 172 -0.09 28.48 4.00
CA GLU A 172 0.47 27.71 2.89
C GLU A 172 0.99 26.35 3.36
N ALA A 173 1.69 26.29 4.50
CA ALA A 173 2.13 25.02 5.08
C ALA A 173 0.96 24.11 5.46
N ARG A 174 -0.18 24.67 5.91
CA ARG A 174 -1.39 23.89 6.19
C ARG A 174 -2.01 23.32 4.93
N ASP A 175 -2.10 24.12 3.88
CA ASP A 175 -2.69 23.69 2.61
C ASP A 175 -1.80 22.59 1.97
N LEU A 176 -0.49 22.80 1.92
CA LEU A 176 0.48 21.79 1.48
C LEU A 176 0.48 20.55 2.37
N ALA A 177 0.39 20.72 3.70
CA ALA A 177 0.26 19.59 4.61
C ALA A 177 -1.04 18.83 4.33
N ALA A 178 -2.17 19.48 4.11
CA ALA A 178 -3.43 18.81 3.77
C ALA A 178 -3.38 18.08 2.41
N GLU A 179 -2.57 18.57 1.46
CA GLU A 179 -2.36 17.90 0.18
C GLU A 179 -1.42 16.68 0.28
N LEU A 180 -0.41 16.75 1.16
CA LEU A 180 0.62 15.72 1.35
C LEU A 180 0.24 14.68 2.41
N ASP A 181 -0.50 15.10 3.42
CA ASP A 181 -1.17 14.26 4.39
C ASP A 181 -2.32 13.61 3.61
N VAL A 182 -2.12 12.37 3.17
CA VAL A 182 -3.15 11.52 2.56
C VAL A 182 -4.18 11.13 3.65
N ALA A 183 -4.64 12.12 4.42
CA ALA A 183 -5.51 12.05 5.58
C ALA A 183 -6.88 12.64 5.22
N ASP A 184 -7.45 12.08 4.16
CA ASP A 184 -8.83 11.62 4.10
C ASP A 184 -8.81 10.35 3.23
N PHE A 185 -8.14 9.31 3.76
CA PHE A 185 -8.08 7.98 3.13
C PHE A 185 -9.50 7.56 2.65
N LEU A 186 -10.52 7.92 3.41
CA LEU A 186 -11.93 7.94 2.99
C LEU A 186 -12.44 9.38 2.80
N ALA A 187 -13.17 9.62 1.70
CA ALA A 187 -13.92 10.85 1.46
C ALA A 187 -15.10 11.00 2.46
N PRO A 188 -15.66 12.21 2.60
CA PRO A 188 -16.88 12.42 3.37
C PRO A 188 -17.98 11.41 2.99
N GLY A 189 -18.52 10.70 3.99
CA GLY A 189 -19.58 9.70 3.79
C GLY A 189 -19.12 8.28 3.39
N GLN A 190 -17.89 8.09 2.90
CA GLN A 190 -17.41 6.75 2.51
C GLN A 190 -17.26 5.81 3.71
N ARG A 191 -16.96 6.36 4.88
CA ARG A 191 -16.93 5.60 6.15
C ARG A 191 -18.31 5.07 6.51
N GLU A 192 -19.33 5.93 6.43
CA GLU A 192 -20.72 5.54 6.73
C GLU A 192 -21.26 4.52 5.72
N GLN A 193 -20.88 4.65 4.45
CA GLN A 193 -21.19 3.64 3.42
C GLN A 193 -20.60 2.28 3.78
N LEU A 194 -19.30 2.23 4.14
CA LEU A 194 -18.67 0.98 4.56
C LEU A 194 -19.35 0.41 5.81
N LEU A 195 -19.63 1.23 6.82
CA LEU A 195 -20.30 0.77 8.04
C LEU A 195 -21.70 0.20 7.77
N THR A 196 -22.42 0.78 6.81
CA THR A 196 -23.73 0.25 6.37
C THR A 196 -23.58 -1.14 5.74
N LEU A 197 -22.56 -1.36 4.92
CA LEU A 197 -22.27 -2.67 4.31
C LEU A 197 -21.85 -3.72 5.35
N LEU A 198 -21.18 -3.29 6.42
CA LEU A 198 -20.73 -4.17 7.52
C LEU A 198 -21.83 -4.47 8.55
N ALA A 199 -22.87 -3.64 8.66
CA ALA A 199 -23.88 -3.72 9.73
C ALA A 199 -24.63 -5.08 9.79
N GLY A 200 -24.76 -5.78 8.66
CA GLY A 200 -25.42 -7.08 8.58
C GLY A 200 -24.50 -8.31 8.73
N GLN A 201 -23.19 -8.11 8.95
CA GLN A 201 -22.21 -9.19 8.98
C GLN A 201 -21.97 -9.74 10.39
N ASP A 202 -21.54 -11.01 10.48
CA ASP A 202 -21.20 -11.62 11.76
C ASP A 202 -19.98 -10.94 12.41
N ARG A 203 -20.14 -10.50 13.66
CA ARG A 203 -19.11 -9.71 14.36
C ARG A 203 -17.83 -10.48 14.66
N ARG A 204 -17.93 -11.77 14.99
CA ARG A 204 -16.76 -12.61 15.27
C ARG A 204 -15.95 -12.86 14.00
N TRP A 205 -16.65 -13.01 12.88
CA TRP A 205 -16.05 -13.10 11.56
C TRP A 205 -15.35 -11.80 11.15
N LEU A 206 -16.00 -10.63 11.30
CA LEU A 206 -15.36 -9.34 11.04
C LEU A 206 -14.09 -9.14 11.88
N ALA A 207 -14.11 -9.52 13.16
CA ALA A 207 -12.95 -9.45 14.03
C ALA A 207 -11.79 -10.35 13.54
N ALA A 208 -12.07 -11.52 12.98
CA ALA A 208 -11.05 -12.40 12.41
C ALA A 208 -10.43 -11.81 11.13
N LEU A 209 -11.25 -11.19 10.28
CA LEU A 209 -10.78 -10.52 9.06
C LEU A 209 -9.99 -9.26 9.38
N TYR A 210 -10.39 -8.50 10.41
CA TYR A 210 -9.64 -7.37 10.92
C TYR A 210 -8.22 -7.79 11.32
N ARG A 211 -8.09 -8.84 12.15
CA ARG A 211 -6.78 -9.35 12.58
C ARG A 211 -5.92 -9.75 11.39
N THR A 212 -6.55 -10.29 10.34
CA THR A 212 -5.85 -10.68 9.11
C THR A 212 -5.33 -9.45 8.35
N ALA A 213 -6.14 -8.39 8.22
CA ALA A 213 -5.75 -7.16 7.55
C ALA A 213 -4.71 -6.34 8.35
N ALA A 214 -4.81 -6.36 9.68
CA ALA A 214 -3.94 -5.63 10.61
C ALA A 214 -2.66 -6.38 10.99
N ALA A 215 -2.55 -7.69 10.69
CA ALA A 215 -1.39 -8.52 11.03
C ALA A 215 -0.02 -7.91 10.67
N PRO A 216 0.17 -7.17 9.55
CA PRO A 216 1.44 -6.52 9.23
C PRO A 216 1.88 -5.42 10.21
N TYR A 217 0.99 -4.94 11.09
CA TYR A 217 1.23 -3.82 12.00
C TYR A 217 1.34 -4.25 13.48
N GLY A 218 1.41 -5.56 13.74
CA GLY A 218 1.63 -6.12 15.08
C GLY A 218 0.42 -6.80 15.71
N ALA A 219 0.69 -7.75 16.61
CA ALA A 219 -0.29 -8.62 17.24
C ALA A 219 -1.10 -7.97 18.38
N ASP A 220 -0.64 -6.82 18.89
CA ASP A 220 -1.23 -6.13 20.05
C ASP A 220 -2.36 -5.16 19.70
N VAL A 221 -2.75 -5.06 18.42
CA VAL A 221 -3.90 -4.26 18.03
C VAL A 221 -5.18 -5.06 18.28
N HIS A 222 -5.58 -5.11 19.55
CA HIS A 222 -6.87 -5.63 19.99
C HIS A 222 -7.86 -4.46 20.09
N PRO A 223 -8.59 -4.11 19.02
CA PRO A 223 -9.72 -3.22 19.17
C PRO A 223 -10.80 -3.91 19.99
N ASP A 224 -11.64 -3.08 20.59
CA ASP A 224 -12.96 -3.48 21.04
C ASP A 224 -13.75 -4.01 19.83
N VAL A 225 -13.76 -5.34 19.69
CA VAL A 225 -14.31 -6.07 18.53
C VAL A 225 -15.83 -6.03 18.45
N ASP A 226 -16.49 -5.43 19.45
CA ASP A 226 -17.93 -5.27 19.48
C ASP A 226 -18.43 -4.06 18.66
N ASP A 227 -17.51 -3.20 18.20
CA ASP A 227 -17.84 -1.99 17.43
C ASP A 227 -17.14 -1.95 16.06
N ALA A 228 -17.93 -2.19 14.99
CA ALA A 228 -17.46 -2.11 13.61
C ALA A 228 -16.90 -0.72 13.25
N ARG A 229 -17.40 0.36 13.87
CA ARG A 229 -16.88 1.71 13.67
C ARG A 229 -15.46 1.84 14.20
N ARG A 230 -15.18 1.28 15.39
CA ARG A 230 -13.82 1.25 15.95
C ARG A 230 -12.86 0.45 15.08
N LEU A 231 -13.29 -0.68 14.52
CA LEU A 231 -12.47 -1.46 13.56
C LEU A 231 -12.08 -0.63 12.34
N VAL A 232 -13.06 0.04 11.71
CA VAL A 232 -12.85 0.84 10.50
C VAL A 232 -11.96 2.04 10.76
N VAL A 233 -12.22 2.81 11.82
CA VAL A 233 -11.38 3.96 12.20
C VAL A 233 -9.95 3.53 12.46
N ARG A 234 -9.75 2.36 13.09
CA ARG A 234 -8.40 1.87 13.38
C ARG A 234 -7.65 1.42 12.12
N LEU A 235 -8.32 0.76 11.18
CA LEU A 235 -7.72 0.38 9.88
C LEU A 235 -7.45 1.59 8.99
N GLU A 236 -8.28 2.63 9.10
CA GLU A 236 -8.09 3.90 8.41
C GLU A 236 -6.84 4.64 8.90
N GLN A 237 -6.56 4.59 10.20
CA GLN A 237 -5.36 5.17 10.82
C GLN A 237 -4.08 4.37 10.54
N MET A 238 -4.19 3.12 10.08
CA MET A 238 -3.02 2.32 9.73
C MET A 238 -2.47 2.77 8.39
N ASN A 239 -1.28 3.36 8.42
CA ASN A 239 -0.51 3.71 7.22
C ASN A 239 -0.32 2.51 6.30
N MET A 240 -0.03 2.75 5.02
CA MET A 240 0.22 1.70 4.05
C MET A 240 1.41 0.82 4.47
N ALA A 241 1.21 -0.49 4.54
CA ALA A 241 2.28 -1.45 4.77
C ALA A 241 3.33 -1.31 3.67
N PRO A 242 4.61 -1.63 3.92
CA PRO A 242 5.63 -1.64 2.88
C PRO A 242 5.26 -2.66 1.78
N GLY A 243 4.48 -2.23 0.77
CA GLY A 243 3.87 -3.17 -0.18
C GLY A 243 2.56 -2.75 -0.86
N GLY A 244 1.92 -1.63 -0.55
CA GLY A 244 1.07 -0.95 -1.55
C GLY A 244 -0.45 -1.13 -1.49
N VAL A 245 -1.03 -1.80 -0.48
CA VAL A 245 -2.49 -1.79 -0.28
C VAL A 245 -2.79 -1.39 1.17
N PRO A 246 -3.55 -0.31 1.40
CA PRO A 246 -4.00 0.10 2.72
C PRO A 246 -4.82 -1.01 3.41
N PRO A 247 -4.64 -1.23 4.74
CA PRO A 247 -5.30 -2.32 5.47
C PRO A 247 -6.81 -2.28 5.38
N LEU A 248 -7.37 -1.07 5.33
CA LEU A 248 -8.81 -0.87 5.19
C LEU A 248 -9.35 -1.39 3.83
N LEU A 249 -8.57 -1.26 2.74
CA LEU A 249 -8.96 -1.86 1.45
C LEU A 249 -8.84 -3.38 1.48
N LEU A 250 -7.75 -3.89 2.08
CA LEU A 250 -7.57 -5.34 2.23
C LEU A 250 -8.71 -5.94 3.07
N PHE A 251 -9.09 -5.28 4.15
CA PHE A 251 -10.21 -5.68 4.99
C PHE A 251 -11.52 -5.72 4.21
N ALA A 252 -11.84 -4.66 3.45
CA ALA A 252 -13.06 -4.62 2.63
C ALA A 252 -13.10 -5.77 1.60
N GLU A 253 -11.98 -6.11 0.97
CA GLU A 253 -11.87 -7.23 0.04
C GLU A 253 -12.00 -8.60 0.72
N LEU A 254 -11.44 -8.75 1.93
CA LEU A 254 -11.59 -9.97 2.72
C LEU A 254 -13.04 -10.19 3.16
N VAL A 255 -13.75 -9.12 3.51
CA VAL A 255 -15.19 -9.18 3.82
C VAL A 255 -15.97 -9.53 2.55
N ALA A 256 -15.68 -8.87 1.42
CA ALA A 256 -16.36 -9.17 0.16
C ALA A 256 -16.22 -10.64 -0.25
N ALA A 257 -15.07 -11.26 0.00
CA ALA A 257 -14.82 -12.66 -0.34
C ALA A 257 -15.69 -13.68 0.42
N GLY A 258 -16.24 -13.32 1.58
CA GLY A 258 -17.11 -14.21 2.37
C GLY A 258 -18.52 -13.69 2.61
N ALA A 259 -18.88 -12.54 2.06
CA ALA A 259 -20.21 -11.95 2.16
C ALA A 259 -21.19 -12.49 1.10
N GLU A 260 -22.48 -12.20 1.28
CA GLU A 260 -23.53 -12.48 0.29
C GLU A 260 -23.26 -11.70 -1.02
N PRO A 261 -23.59 -12.26 -2.20
CA PRO A 261 -23.27 -11.66 -3.50
C PRO A 261 -23.57 -10.18 -3.69
N SER A 262 -24.68 -9.66 -3.17
CA SER A 262 -25.04 -8.24 -3.28
C SER A 262 -24.10 -7.35 -2.44
N VAL A 263 -23.78 -7.79 -1.22
CA VAL A 263 -22.84 -7.07 -0.34
C VAL A 263 -21.41 -7.16 -0.87
N ALA A 264 -21.01 -8.32 -1.40
CA ALA A 264 -19.72 -8.50 -2.03
C ALA A 264 -19.52 -7.56 -3.23
N ALA A 265 -20.52 -7.46 -4.12
CA ALA A 265 -20.48 -6.55 -5.26
C ALA A 265 -20.35 -5.08 -4.81
N ALA A 266 -21.14 -4.67 -3.81
CA ALA A 266 -21.08 -3.31 -3.27
C ALA A 266 -19.74 -2.99 -2.59
N LEU A 267 -19.14 -3.95 -1.87
CA LEU A 267 -17.82 -3.78 -1.26
C LEU A 267 -16.69 -3.67 -2.30
N HIS A 268 -16.75 -4.43 -3.40
CA HIS A 268 -15.80 -4.30 -4.50
C HIS A 268 -15.93 -2.98 -5.27
N GLU A 269 -17.15 -2.47 -5.44
CA GLU A 269 -17.39 -1.17 -6.04
C GLU A 269 -16.87 -0.03 -5.14
N TRP A 270 -17.13 -0.14 -3.84
CA TRP A 270 -16.62 0.79 -2.83
C TRP A 270 -15.08 0.78 -2.81
N SER A 271 -14.45 -0.40 -2.74
CA SER A 271 -12.99 -0.53 -2.71
C SER A 271 -12.35 -0.01 -4.01
N GLY A 272 -12.97 -0.29 -5.16
CA GLY A 272 -12.55 0.21 -6.47
C GLY A 272 -12.60 1.73 -6.56
N THR A 273 -13.64 2.36 -6.00
CA THR A 273 -13.78 3.81 -5.95
C THR A 273 -12.71 4.46 -5.07
N VAL A 274 -12.47 3.91 -3.87
CA VAL A 274 -11.44 4.42 -2.95
C VAL A 274 -10.04 4.25 -3.54
N ALA A 275 -9.71 3.08 -4.09
CA ALA A 275 -8.41 2.81 -4.69
C ALA A 275 -8.14 3.62 -5.98
N GLY A 276 -9.18 3.82 -6.81
CA GLY A 276 -9.09 4.66 -8.00
C GLY A 276 -8.75 6.12 -7.67
N ARG A 277 -9.34 6.65 -6.59
CA ARG A 277 -9.02 7.99 -6.08
C ARG A 277 -7.59 8.10 -5.54
N LEU A 278 -7.11 7.05 -4.87
CA LEU A 278 -5.75 7.00 -4.29
C LEU A 278 -4.65 6.74 -5.34
N GLY A 279 -4.99 6.63 -6.63
CA GLY A 279 -4.00 6.33 -7.69
C GLY A 279 -3.35 4.96 -7.54
N LEU A 280 -3.90 4.09 -6.68
CA LEU A 280 -3.50 2.69 -6.57
C LEU A 280 -3.99 2.01 -7.84
N GLY A 281 -3.09 1.80 -8.80
CA GLY A 281 -3.42 1.35 -10.15
C GLY A 281 -4.28 0.08 -10.17
N ILE A 282 -5.60 0.25 -10.12
CA ILE A 282 -6.57 -0.75 -10.52
C ILE A 282 -6.75 -0.55 -12.02
N ALA A 283 -6.23 -1.49 -12.81
CA ALA A 283 -6.71 -1.65 -14.17
C ALA A 283 -8.17 -2.10 -14.10
N CYS A 284 -9.08 -1.13 -13.91
CA CYS A 284 -10.51 -1.35 -13.95
C CYS A 284 -10.85 -1.66 -15.40
N GLY A 285 -11.30 -2.88 -15.66
CA GLY A 285 -11.64 -3.36 -16.98
C GLY A 285 -12.80 -2.56 -17.57
N ARG A 286 -12.50 -1.61 -18.45
CA ARG A 286 -13.48 -1.15 -19.45
C ARG A 286 -13.49 -2.15 -20.59
N SER A 287 -14.46 -3.06 -20.56
CA SER A 287 -14.94 -3.72 -21.76
C SER A 287 -15.72 -2.69 -22.60
N GLY A 288 -15.07 -2.15 -23.63
CA GLY A 288 -15.70 -1.39 -24.71
C GLY A 288 -14.96 -1.75 -25.99
N GLY A 289 -15.64 -2.49 -26.87
CA GLY A 289 -15.01 -3.15 -28.01
C GLY A 289 -14.55 -2.20 -29.11
N GLU A 290 -13.41 -2.52 -29.70
CA GLU A 290 -13.21 -2.44 -31.14
C GLU A 290 -11.98 -3.28 -31.50
N ARG A 291 -12.15 -4.20 -32.46
CA ARG A 291 -11.02 -4.97 -33.01
C ARG A 291 -10.27 -4.06 -33.99
N PRO A 292 -8.95 -3.89 -33.88
CA PRO A 292 -8.12 -3.68 -35.06
C PRO A 292 -7.68 -5.05 -35.57
N SER A 293 -7.94 -5.24 -36.84
CA SER A 293 -7.68 -6.43 -37.62
C SER A 293 -6.22 -6.90 -37.53
N LYS A 294 -6.07 -8.22 -37.53
CA LYS A 294 -4.80 -8.91 -37.79
C LYS A 294 -4.26 -8.47 -39.15
N ARG A 295 -3.08 -7.87 -39.19
CA ARG A 295 -2.11 -8.05 -40.29
C ARG A 295 -0.70 -8.13 -39.70
N CYS A 296 -0.27 -9.37 -39.40
CA CYS A 296 1.14 -9.70 -39.43
C CYS A 296 1.57 -9.89 -40.89
N PRO A 297 2.73 -9.35 -41.31
CA PRO A 297 3.26 -9.53 -42.65
C PRO A 297 4.20 -10.76 -42.67
N CYS A 298 3.78 -11.84 -43.31
CA CYS A 298 4.69 -12.93 -43.68
C CYS A 298 4.47 -13.25 -45.15
N ARG A 299 5.49 -12.93 -45.97
CA ARG A 299 5.61 -13.32 -47.37
C ARG A 299 5.64 -14.85 -47.49
N ALA A 300 4.89 -15.39 -48.44
CA ALA A 300 5.26 -16.60 -49.17
C ALA A 300 4.74 -16.48 -50.62
N TRP A 301 5.58 -16.95 -51.55
CA TRP A 301 5.65 -16.66 -52.99
C TRP A 301 4.55 -17.28 -53.87
N PRO A 302 4.47 -16.89 -55.17
CA PRO A 302 3.38 -17.23 -56.10
C PRO A 302 3.67 -18.51 -56.91
N THR A 303 2.63 -19.15 -57.46
CA THR A 303 2.64 -20.03 -58.66
C THR A 303 1.17 -20.45 -59.00
N PRO A 304 0.83 -21.03 -60.18
CA PRO A 304 0.36 -20.25 -61.33
C PRO A 304 -0.96 -20.81 -61.92
N THR A 305 -1.54 -20.06 -62.86
CA THR A 305 -2.41 -20.37 -64.04
C THR A 305 -3.56 -19.39 -64.11
#